data_AF-A0A318JTI9-F1
#
_entry.id   AF-A0A318JTI9-F1
#
_cell.length_a   1.000
_cell.length_b   1.000
_cell.length_c   1.000
_cell.angle_alpha   90.00
_cell.angle_beta   90.00
_cell.angle_gamma   90.00
#
_symmetry.space_group_name_H-M   'P 1'
#
loop_
_entity.id
_entity.type
_entity.pdbx_description
1 polymer ?
#
loop_
_entity_poly.entity_id
_entity_poly.type
_entity_poly.pdbx_seq_one_letter_code
_entity_poly.pdbx_strand_id
1 'polypeptide(L)'
;RMQGPIGMSEEKDEAQMAREQAMFDAGHHHGGAEEVEGIIPQMEAQPGMPVRQAVLRRKERVREIMHTLPHAAQAAIRDSLDRNGN
;
A
#
# COMPACT_ATOMS: atom_id res chain seq x y z
N ARG A 1 -20.07 -20.91 -4.20
CA ARG A 1 -18.95 -21.30 -5.11
C ARG A 1 -17.66 -20.91 -4.39
N MET A 2 -16.67 -21.80 -4.44
CA MET A 2 -15.54 -21.89 -3.52
C MET A 2 -14.39 -20.95 -3.92
N GLN A 3 -13.99 -20.02 -3.05
CA GLN A 3 -12.72 -19.29 -3.14
C GLN A 3 -11.69 -20.06 -2.29
N GLY A 4 -10.63 -20.57 -2.91
CA GLY A 4 -9.43 -21.12 -2.22
C GLY A 4 -8.19 -20.28 -2.58
N PRO A 5 -7.05 -20.37 -1.85
CA PRO A 5 -6.57 -21.60 -1.23
C PRO A 5 -6.15 -21.44 0.25
N ILE A 6 -6.98 -21.96 1.15
CA ILE A 6 -6.53 -22.71 2.32
C ILE A 6 -7.55 -23.83 2.46
N GLY A 7 -7.07 -25.06 2.32
CA GLY A 7 -7.92 -26.24 2.36
C GLY A 7 -8.54 -26.44 3.74
N MET A 8 -9.69 -27.11 3.72
CA MET A 8 -10.35 -27.80 4.83
C MET A 8 -11.30 -26.95 5.70
N SER A 9 -12.57 -26.92 5.29
CA SER A 9 -13.77 -27.27 6.09
C SER A 9 -13.99 -26.73 7.52
N GLU A 10 -13.29 -25.71 8.01
CA GLU A 10 -13.68 -25.03 9.26
C GLU A 10 -14.47 -23.77 8.93
N GLU A 11 -15.69 -23.72 9.47
CA GLU A 11 -16.64 -22.62 9.47
C GLU A 11 -15.92 -21.29 9.80
N LYS A 12 -15.82 -20.38 8.83
CA LYS A 12 -15.29 -19.03 9.10
C LYS A 12 -16.28 -18.30 9.99
N ASP A 13 -15.85 -17.92 11.19
CA ASP A 13 -16.59 -17.03 12.10
C ASP A 13 -16.92 -15.70 11.41
N GLU A 14 -18.09 -15.14 11.71
CA GLU A 14 -18.59 -13.87 11.19
C GLU A 14 -17.60 -12.72 11.46
N ALA A 15 -16.90 -12.77 12.59
CA ALA A 15 -15.85 -11.80 12.92
C ALA A 15 -14.65 -11.86 11.97
N GLN A 16 -14.31 -13.05 11.44
CA GLN A 16 -13.24 -13.19 10.46
C GLN A 16 -13.70 -12.76 9.07
N MET A 17 -14.93 -13.07 8.68
CA MET A 17 -15.52 -12.58 7.43
C MET A 17 -15.62 -11.06 7.42
N ALA A 18 -16.07 -10.43 8.52
CA ALA A 18 -16.15 -8.98 8.64
C ALA A 18 -14.78 -8.30 8.55
N ARG A 19 -13.74 -8.92 9.14
CA ARG A 19 -12.36 -8.42 9.02
C ARG A 19 -11.85 -8.55 7.58
N GLU A 20 -12.06 -9.69 6.94
CA GLU A 20 -11.65 -9.90 5.54
C GLU A 20 -12.41 -8.98 4.57
N GLN A 21 -13.70 -8.72 4.83
CA GLN A 21 -14.51 -7.77 4.08
C GLN A 21 -14.02 -6.34 4.28
N ALA A 22 -13.70 -5.94 5.50
CA ALA A 22 -13.09 -4.63 5.76
C ALA A 22 -11.73 -4.47 5.07
N MET A 23 -10.93 -5.54 4.98
CA MET A 23 -9.67 -5.54 4.21
C MET A 23 -9.94 -5.39 2.71
N PHE A 24 -10.96 -6.07 2.20
CA PHE A 24 -11.38 -6.02 0.79
C PHE A 24 -11.91 -4.63 0.40
N ASP A 25 -12.78 -4.04 1.22
CA ASP A 25 -13.36 -2.70 1.01
C ASP A 25 -12.30 -1.60 1.14
N ALA A 26 -11.26 -1.84 1.95
CA ALA A 26 -10.07 -0.98 2.05
C ALA A 26 -9.08 -1.19 0.88
N GLY A 27 -9.45 -1.95 -0.16
CA GLY A 27 -8.66 -2.10 -1.40
C GLY A 27 -7.55 -3.15 -1.34
N HIS A 28 -7.54 -4.04 -0.33
CA HIS A 28 -6.52 -5.09 -0.19
C HIS A 28 -6.90 -6.38 -0.92
N HIS A 29 -7.13 -6.27 -2.23
CA HIS A 29 -7.38 -7.43 -3.09
C HIS A 29 -6.08 -8.20 -3.34
N HIS A 30 -6.17 -9.54 -3.36
CA HIS A 30 -5.07 -10.39 -3.79
C HIS A 30 -5.06 -10.32 -5.33
N GLY A 31 -4.19 -9.47 -5.87
CA GLY A 31 -4.29 -8.89 -7.22
C GLY A 31 -4.47 -9.88 -8.37
N GLY A 32 -5.18 -9.41 -9.41
CA GLY A 32 -5.38 -10.11 -10.67
C GLY A 32 -5.56 -9.16 -11.86
N ALA A 33 -4.56 -9.15 -12.75
CA ALA A 33 -4.65 -9.01 -14.20
C ALA A 33 -5.41 -7.84 -14.85
N GLU A 34 -5.25 -6.61 -14.37
CA GLU A 34 -5.49 -5.43 -15.22
C GLU A 34 -4.15 -4.86 -15.69
N GLU A 35 -4.03 -4.57 -17.00
CA GLU A 35 -2.91 -3.81 -17.54
C GLU A 35 -3.06 -2.36 -17.09
N VAL A 36 -2.43 -2.04 -15.95
CA VAL A 36 -2.40 -0.68 -15.42
C VAL A 36 -1.25 0.08 -16.09
N GLU A 37 -1.56 1.15 -16.82
CA GLU A 37 -0.57 2.08 -17.33
C GLU A 37 -0.10 3.03 -16.22
N GLY A 38 1.22 3.19 -16.07
CA GLY A 38 1.82 4.08 -15.08
C GLY A 38 2.30 3.37 -13.81
N ILE A 39 2.53 4.15 -12.75
CA ILE A 39 3.04 3.64 -11.47
C ILE A 39 1.85 3.36 -10.56
N ILE A 40 1.66 2.09 -10.20
CA ILE A 40 0.62 1.67 -9.26
C ILE A 40 0.88 2.34 -7.90
N PRO A 41 -0.16 2.88 -7.23
CA PRO A 41 -0.04 3.43 -5.89
C PRO A 41 0.61 2.45 -4.92
N GLN A 42 1.44 2.98 -4.02
CA GLN A 42 2.07 2.16 -2.99
C GLN A 42 1.02 1.70 -1.97
N MET A 43 1.05 0.42 -1.59
CA MET A 43 0.17 -0.10 -0.53
C MET A 43 0.36 0.63 0.80
N GLU A 44 -0.74 0.98 1.45
CA GLU A 44 -0.73 1.58 2.78
C GLU A 44 -0.64 0.51 3.89
N ALA A 45 -0.45 0.95 5.14
CA ALA A 45 -0.53 0.06 6.28
C ALA A 45 -1.99 -0.03 6.74
N GLN A 46 -2.41 -1.23 7.14
CA GLN A 46 -3.75 -1.40 7.69
C GLN A 46 -3.95 -0.49 8.91
N PRO A 47 -5.14 0.11 9.09
CA PRO A 47 -5.47 0.83 10.31
C PRO A 47 -5.21 -0.03 11.56
N GLY A 48 -4.63 0.59 12.60
CA GLY A 48 -4.28 -0.09 13.85
C GLY A 48 -2.94 -0.85 13.83
N MET A 49 -2.26 -0.95 12.68
CA MET A 49 -0.90 -1.49 12.62
C MET A 49 0.13 -0.46 13.09
N PRO A 50 1.28 -0.90 13.64
CA PRO A 50 2.38 -0.01 13.97
C PRO A 50 2.89 0.77 12.74
N VAL A 51 3.48 1.94 12.99
CA VAL A 51 4.08 2.79 11.95
C VAL A 51 5.12 2.00 11.15
N ARG A 52 4.98 1.98 9.82
CA ARG A 52 5.90 1.31 8.90
C ARG A 52 7.22 2.10 8.81
N GLN A 53 8.16 1.83 9.71
CA GLN A 53 9.47 2.50 9.82
C GLN A 53 10.27 2.56 8.50
N ALA A 54 10.08 1.58 7.60
CA ALA A 54 10.72 1.59 6.29
C ALA A 54 10.33 2.80 5.43
N VAL A 55 9.10 3.31 5.56
CA VAL A 55 8.62 4.49 4.83
C VAL A 55 9.38 5.74 5.27
N LEU A 56 9.60 5.89 6.58
CA LEU A 56 10.33 7.03 7.14
C LEU A 56 11.78 7.03 6.65
N ARG A 57 12.48 5.90 6.79
CA ARG A 57 13.87 5.74 6.30
C ARG A 57 13.99 5.98 4.80
N ARG A 58 13.01 5.56 3.99
CA ARG A 58 12.97 5.86 2.55
C ARG A 58 12.86 7.38 2.33
N LYS A 59 11.93 8.06 3.01
CA LYS A 59 11.73 9.51 2.87
C LYS A 59 13.00 10.28 3.25
N GLU A 60 13.70 9.87 4.31
CA GLU A 60 14.99 10.45 4.72
C GLU A 60 16.07 10.30 3.65
N ARG A 61 16.33 9.08 3.17
CA ARG A 61 17.33 8.85 2.12
C ARG A 61 17.05 9.64 0.85
N VAL A 62 15.78 9.75 0.45
CA VAL A 62 15.38 10.55 -0.72
C VAL A 62 15.70 12.03 -0.51
N ARG A 63 15.50 12.57 0.69
CA ARG A 63 15.85 13.96 1.01
C ARG A 63 17.37 14.19 0.94
N GLU A 64 18.17 13.25 1.45
CA GLU A 64 19.63 13.31 1.40
C GLU A 64 20.16 13.39 -0.04
N ILE A 65 19.65 12.53 -0.93
CA ILE A 65 20.10 12.47 -2.32
C ILE A 65 19.41 13.49 -3.23
N MET A 66 18.45 14.27 -2.74
CA MET A 66 17.61 15.13 -3.58
C MET A 66 18.43 16.03 -4.52
N HIS A 67 19.56 16.54 -4.04
CA HIS A 67 20.47 17.41 -4.77
C HIS A 67 21.19 16.73 -5.96
N THR A 68 21.27 15.40 -5.98
CA THR A 68 21.91 14.64 -7.07
C THR A 68 20.94 14.30 -8.19
N LEU A 69 19.63 14.51 -7.97
CA LEU A 69 18.59 14.15 -8.92
C LEU A 69 18.40 15.25 -9.98
N PRO A 70 17.95 14.91 -11.21
CA PRO A 70 17.54 15.89 -12.20
C PRO A 70 16.45 16.84 -11.67
N HIS A 71 16.45 18.10 -12.12
CA HIS A 71 15.52 19.11 -11.61
C HIS A 71 14.04 18.71 -11.71
N ALA A 72 13.64 18.10 -12.84
CA ALA A 72 12.28 17.60 -13.02
C ALA A 72 11.90 16.54 -11.95
N ALA A 73 12.84 15.65 -11.59
CA ALA A 73 12.63 14.66 -10.55
C ALA A 73 12.53 15.31 -9.16
N GLN A 74 13.37 16.32 -8.87
CA GLN A 74 13.28 17.06 -7.62
C GLN A 74 11.91 17.72 -7.45
N ALA A 75 11.40 18.38 -8.49
CA ALA A 75 10.09 19.04 -8.48
C ALA A 75 8.95 18.03 -8.24
N ALA A 76 8.94 16.92 -9.00
CA ALA A 76 7.93 15.88 -8.87
C ALA A 76 7.94 15.21 -7.49
N ILE A 77 9.12 14.97 -6.91
CA ILE A 77 9.23 14.35 -5.58
C ILE A 77 8.75 15.32 -4.49
N ARG A 78 9.05 16.62 -4.57
CA ARG A 78 8.55 17.62 -3.60
C ARG A 78 7.03 17.67 -3.59
N ASP A 79 6.43 17.82 -4.77
CA ASP A 79 4.98 17.78 -4.95
C ASP A 79 4.35 16.47 -4.41
N SER A 80 5.01 15.33 -4.66
CA SER A 80 4.57 14.05 -4.09
C SER A 80 4.69 13.99 -2.55
N LEU A 81 5.74 14.57 -1.96
CA LEU A 81 5.92 14.60 -0.51
C LEU A 81 4.90 15.50 0.18
N ASP A 82 4.54 16.62 -0.45
CA ASP A 82 3.54 17.57 0.07
C ASP A 82 2.13 16.95 0.05
N ARG A 83 1.76 16.25 -1.03
CA ARG A 83 0.47 15.53 -1.13
C ARG A 83 0.34 14.37 -0.13
N ASN A 84 1.44 13.69 0.18
CA ASN A 84 1.47 12.54 1.10
C ASN A 84 1.78 12.93 2.56
N GLY A 85 1.88 14.23 2.86
CA GLY A 85 2.18 14.78 4.18
C GLY A 85 0.99 15.41 4.90
N ASN A 86 -0.16 15.49 4.22
CA ASN A 86 -1.45 16.00 4.70
C ASN A 86 -2.50 14.88 4.69
#